data_AF-A0A1Q5UHK9-F1
#
_entry.id   AF-A0A1Q5UHK9-F1
#
_cell.length_a   1.000
_cell.length_b   1.000
_cell.length_c   1.000
_cell.angle_alpha   90.00
_cell.angle_beta   90.00
_cell.angle_gamma   90.00
#
_symmetry.space_group_name_H-M   'P 1'
#
loop_
_entity.id
_entity.type
_entity.pdbx_description
1 polymer ?
#
loop_
_entity_poly.entity_id
_entity_poly.type
_entity_poly.pdbx_seq_one_letter_code
_entity_poly.pdbx_strand_id
1 'polypeptide(L)'
;MDLTSANFVSELPWILNEIASSCFVAMDLEMSGIPLSIKQQGHKSLQNHYQENKAAAEKYQILQVGLTICREDKESGSYLLKPYNIFLHPCLDRNLNVNRECTFNGWSMDFLIGHRFDVGKAFSSGVRYLSRQEEVTTHEVAARIWAPSPPTEVERKLPDVEDIQFVQDVRFKINTWIAGGKTRGTPLNIYLRLDNEGKARQGLPIEVSAKHRWAVHTLVKDEYPSLKARGMPDCVQIEKRNGGAMRYGQRMEESSKRIRRHVGFRWIVEALVGGDVNLEPSTFEPLLPEVRDPLIDAKALTERLKSRLKENRPIIVGHNCFTDMIYFYQCFLGPLPDKVDEFISLIHETFPIVIDTKYLADQDWDAVNSSTALEELTKKLAKIRTPRIAIEHTFSKYLRKRNVHEAGYDSMLTAIAFLKTATHIEEGGKLPKGMRGHIEHMSLRLASALTNPVQDLFPSKGPIRRRGPFYDFFDIEDEEQGPQAEEPVLQTSPLALADTGSKEITEKVQNKLFIPRLGSEFWHTYGNRLCAFAAFERTVYLGPTEKPVNVMKKTEPNDVNREANHEKVVKTGVLIRLD
;
A
#
# COMPACT_ATOMS: atom_id res chain seq x y z
N MET A 1 -0.51 -11.02 -14.21
CA MET A 1 -0.62 -9.86 -15.11
C MET A 1 0.44 -8.84 -14.74
N ASP A 2 1.13 -8.25 -15.73
CA ASP A 2 2.02 -7.11 -15.47
C ASP A 2 1.19 -5.82 -15.44
N LEU A 3 1.28 -5.07 -14.35
CA LEU A 3 0.68 -3.73 -14.24
C LEU A 3 1.75 -2.66 -14.44
N THR A 4 1.39 -1.71 -15.29
CA THR A 4 2.20 -0.56 -15.70
C THR A 4 1.35 0.69 -15.63
N SER A 5 1.96 1.86 -15.73
CA SER A 5 1.23 3.14 -15.79
C SER A 5 0.20 3.20 -16.93
N ALA A 6 0.38 2.43 -18.01
CA ALA A 6 -0.51 2.43 -19.17
C ALA A 6 -1.84 1.69 -18.93
N ASN A 7 -1.83 0.59 -18.18
CA ASN A 7 -3.03 -0.22 -17.91
C ASN A 7 -3.54 -0.09 -16.47
N PHE A 8 -2.78 0.50 -15.55
CA PHE A 8 -3.18 0.58 -14.15
C PHE A 8 -4.55 1.23 -13.94
N VAL A 9 -4.85 2.32 -14.65
CA VAL A 9 -6.12 3.05 -14.49
C VAL A 9 -7.32 2.20 -14.91
N SER A 10 -7.20 1.43 -16.00
CA SER A 10 -8.28 0.56 -16.47
C SER A 10 -8.45 -0.70 -15.62
N GLU A 11 -7.36 -1.22 -15.06
CA GLU A 11 -7.37 -2.44 -14.24
C GLU A 11 -7.74 -2.17 -12.77
N LEU A 12 -7.51 -0.96 -12.26
CA LEU A 12 -7.77 -0.58 -10.87
C LEU A 12 -9.18 -0.98 -10.36
N PRO A 13 -10.30 -0.65 -11.03
CA PRO A 13 -11.62 -1.05 -10.54
C PRO A 13 -11.78 -2.57 -10.43
N TRP A 14 -11.22 -3.34 -11.35
CA TRP A 14 -11.25 -4.80 -11.32
C TRP A 14 -10.45 -5.35 -10.14
N ILE A 15 -9.24 -4.84 -9.92
CA ILE A 15 -8.39 -5.23 -8.78
C ILE A 15 -9.08 -4.94 -7.46
N LEU A 16 -9.70 -3.76 -7.31
CA LEU A 16 -10.42 -3.40 -6.09
C LEU A 16 -11.62 -4.33 -5.83
N ASN A 17 -12.36 -4.69 -6.88
CA ASN A 17 -13.45 -5.65 -6.80
C ASN A 17 -12.97 -7.07 -6.45
N GLU A 18 -11.81 -7.46 -6.96
CA GLU A 18 -11.18 -8.73 -6.62
C GLU A 18 -10.71 -8.77 -5.16
N ILE A 19 -10.09 -7.70 -4.66
CA ILE A 19 -9.71 -7.59 -3.24
C ILE A 19 -10.96 -7.71 -2.35
N ALA A 20 -12.03 -6.99 -2.69
CA ALA A 20 -13.29 -7.01 -1.93
C ALA A 20 -13.94 -8.40 -1.84
N SER A 21 -13.69 -9.28 -2.81
CA SER A 21 -14.24 -10.64 -2.89
C SER A 21 -13.22 -11.74 -2.57
N SER A 22 -11.98 -11.35 -2.25
CA SER A 22 -10.88 -12.29 -1.97
C SER A 22 -11.01 -12.94 -0.59
N CYS A 23 -10.37 -14.11 -0.44
CA CYS A 23 -10.19 -14.76 0.85
C CYS A 23 -8.86 -14.40 1.52
N PHE A 24 -7.81 -14.21 0.71
CA PHE A 24 -6.53 -13.70 1.15
C PHE A 24 -5.79 -13.10 -0.04
N VAL A 25 -4.76 -12.30 0.26
CA VAL A 25 -3.84 -11.75 -0.72
C VAL A 25 -2.43 -12.16 -0.30
N ALA A 26 -1.72 -12.86 -1.17
CA ALA A 26 -0.30 -13.13 -0.97
C ALA A 26 0.55 -11.99 -1.55
N MET A 27 1.60 -11.60 -0.85
CA MET A 27 2.47 -10.49 -1.25
C MET A 27 3.95 -10.85 -1.14
N ASP A 28 4.73 -10.28 -2.05
CA ASP A 28 6.19 -10.29 -2.07
C ASP A 28 6.69 -8.97 -2.68
N LEU A 29 7.88 -8.50 -2.30
CA LEU A 29 8.41 -7.20 -2.74
C LEU A 29 9.85 -7.32 -3.24
N GLU A 30 10.17 -6.59 -4.31
CA GLU A 30 11.56 -6.32 -4.71
C GLU A 30 11.96 -4.89 -4.34
N MET A 31 13.09 -4.73 -3.67
CA MET A 31 13.53 -3.47 -3.06
C MET A 31 14.85 -2.99 -3.67
N SER A 32 15.03 -1.67 -3.77
CA SER A 32 16.27 -1.05 -4.27
C SER A 32 17.47 -1.25 -3.35
N GLY A 33 17.24 -1.77 -2.14
CA GLY A 33 18.25 -2.10 -1.16
C GLY A 33 17.64 -2.78 0.05
N ILE A 34 18.44 -3.59 0.73
CA ILE A 34 18.14 -4.24 2.01
C ILE A 34 19.19 -3.83 3.06
N PRO A 35 18.95 -4.07 4.37
CA PRO A 35 19.97 -3.86 5.39
C PRO A 35 21.25 -4.63 5.04
N LEU A 36 22.39 -3.93 5.02
CA LEU A 36 23.68 -4.60 4.87
C LEU A 36 23.95 -5.38 6.15
N SER A 37 23.84 -6.70 6.10
CA SER A 37 24.26 -7.55 7.20
C SER A 37 25.78 -7.51 7.31
N ILE A 38 26.33 -6.50 7.98
CA ILE A 38 27.69 -6.55 8.50
C ILE A 38 27.73 -7.81 9.37
N LYS A 39 28.66 -8.73 9.08
CA LYS A 39 28.89 -9.95 9.86
C LYS A 39 29.33 -9.59 11.28
N GLN A 40 28.42 -9.06 12.10
CA GLN A 40 28.62 -8.93 13.53
C GLN A 40 28.49 -10.33 14.11
N GLN A 41 29.59 -10.85 14.64
CA GLN A 41 29.61 -12.08 15.42
C GLN A 41 28.85 -11.82 16.72
N GLY A 42 27.57 -12.19 16.80
CA GLY A 42 26.77 -12.05 18.02
C GLY A 42 25.27 -12.25 17.81
N HIS A 43 24.55 -12.50 18.90
CA HIS A 43 23.08 -12.54 18.93
C HIS A 43 22.54 -11.13 18.63
N LYS A 44 21.87 -10.95 17.49
CA LYS A 44 21.11 -9.72 17.22
C LYS A 44 19.79 -9.79 17.99
N SER A 45 19.51 -8.80 18.83
CA SER A 45 18.19 -8.67 19.45
C SER A 45 17.13 -8.38 18.37
N LEU A 46 15.88 -8.76 18.64
CA LEU A 46 14.76 -8.45 17.74
C LEU A 46 14.64 -6.94 17.48
N GLN A 47 14.79 -6.14 18.54
CA GLN A 47 14.78 -4.68 18.45
C GLN A 47 15.90 -4.15 17.52
N ASN A 48 17.12 -4.68 17.61
CA ASN A 48 18.20 -4.24 16.73
C ASN A 48 17.94 -4.66 15.28
N HIS A 49 17.40 -5.87 15.06
CA HIS A 49 17.03 -6.31 13.73
C HIS A 49 15.92 -5.44 13.12
N TYR A 50 14.90 -5.08 13.91
CA TYR A 50 13.88 -4.13 13.51
C TYR A 50 14.49 -2.77 13.13
N GLN A 51 15.39 -2.23 13.96
CA GLN A 51 16.05 -0.95 13.70
C GLN A 51 16.89 -0.95 12.41
N GLU A 52 17.59 -2.04 12.12
CA GLU A 52 18.31 -2.21 10.85
C GLU A 52 17.35 -2.20 9.65
N ASN A 53 16.22 -2.91 9.74
CA ASN A 53 15.20 -2.93 8.69
C ASN A 53 14.48 -1.59 8.54
N LYS A 54 14.15 -0.92 9.65
CA LYS A 54 13.56 0.42 9.67
C LYS A 54 14.46 1.41 8.94
N ALA A 55 15.73 1.49 9.31
CA ALA A 55 16.70 2.38 8.68
C ALA A 55 16.88 2.08 7.18
N ALA A 56 16.75 0.82 6.77
CA ALA A 56 16.80 0.44 5.37
C ALA A 56 15.51 0.83 4.62
N ALA A 57 14.34 0.61 5.20
CA ALA A 57 13.05 0.98 4.63
C ALA A 57 12.87 2.50 4.48
N GLU A 58 13.44 3.29 5.40
CA GLU A 58 13.47 4.76 5.30
C GLU A 58 14.38 5.28 4.17
N LYS A 59 15.37 4.47 3.76
CA LYS A 59 16.40 4.85 2.79
C LYS A 59 16.14 4.32 1.37
N TYR A 60 15.70 3.08 1.27
CA TYR A 60 15.52 2.35 0.02
C TYR A 60 14.04 2.33 -0.39
N GLN A 61 13.77 2.01 -1.66
CA GLN A 61 12.42 2.06 -2.23
C GLN A 61 11.97 0.68 -2.70
N ILE A 62 10.66 0.45 -2.65
CA ILE A 62 10.05 -0.71 -3.31
C ILE A 62 10.04 -0.44 -4.82
N LEU A 63 10.61 -1.35 -5.61
CA LEU A 63 10.68 -1.24 -7.07
C LEU A 63 9.66 -2.13 -7.78
N GLN A 64 9.25 -3.23 -7.14
CA GLN A 64 8.21 -4.10 -7.66
C GLN A 64 7.41 -4.70 -6.52
N VAL A 65 6.10 -4.84 -6.74
CA VAL A 65 5.17 -5.49 -5.82
C VAL A 65 4.54 -6.67 -6.53
N GLY A 66 4.60 -7.83 -5.91
CA GLY A 66 3.85 -9.02 -6.28
C GLY A 66 2.60 -9.11 -5.44
N LEU A 67 1.43 -9.20 -6.06
CA LEU A 67 0.16 -9.44 -5.36
C LEU A 67 -0.56 -10.60 -6.01
N THR A 68 -0.75 -11.70 -5.28
CA THR A 68 -1.61 -12.80 -5.74
C THR A 68 -2.91 -12.78 -4.96
N ILE A 69 -3.98 -12.34 -5.63
CA ILE A 69 -5.32 -12.33 -5.06
C ILE A 69 -5.90 -13.73 -5.19
N CYS A 70 -6.37 -14.29 -4.06
CA CYS A 70 -6.97 -15.60 -4.01
C CYS A 70 -8.48 -15.50 -3.75
N ARG A 71 -9.27 -16.24 -4.53
CA ARG A 71 -10.70 -16.42 -4.32
C ARG A 71 -11.02 -17.90 -4.15
N GLU A 72 -11.92 -18.20 -3.23
CA GLU A 72 -12.48 -19.54 -3.06
C GLU A 72 -13.72 -19.71 -3.95
N ASP A 73 -13.72 -20.75 -4.79
CA ASP A 73 -14.92 -21.23 -5.47
C ASP A 73 -15.62 -22.24 -4.56
N LYS A 74 -16.65 -21.74 -3.87
CA LYS A 74 -17.46 -22.50 -2.92
C LYS A 74 -18.16 -23.68 -3.57
N GLU A 75 -18.54 -23.60 -4.85
CA GLU A 75 -19.26 -24.68 -5.55
C GLU A 75 -18.30 -25.82 -5.90
N SER A 76 -17.21 -25.50 -6.60
CA SER A 76 -16.28 -26.53 -7.11
C SER A 76 -15.30 -27.07 -6.06
N GLY A 77 -15.17 -26.43 -4.89
CA GLY A 77 -14.19 -26.83 -3.88
C GLY A 77 -12.76 -26.52 -4.31
N SER A 78 -12.55 -25.39 -4.99
CA SER A 78 -11.24 -25.01 -5.54
C SER A 78 -10.89 -23.54 -5.29
N TYR A 79 -9.63 -23.18 -5.53
CA TYR A 79 -9.13 -21.81 -5.40
C TYR A 79 -8.73 -21.25 -6.76
N LEU A 80 -9.07 -19.98 -7.00
CA LEU A 80 -8.66 -19.21 -8.16
C LEU A 80 -7.60 -18.18 -7.75
N LEU A 81 -6.45 -18.22 -8.41
CA LEU A 81 -5.35 -17.28 -8.20
C LEU A 81 -5.23 -16.29 -9.35
N LYS A 82 -5.04 -15.01 -9.00
CA LYS A 82 -4.75 -13.90 -9.91
C LYS A 82 -3.44 -13.20 -9.50
N PRO A 83 -2.28 -13.65 -10.02
CA PRO A 83 -0.97 -13.09 -9.70
C PRO A 83 -0.64 -11.82 -10.49
N TYR A 84 -0.59 -10.68 -9.82
CA TYR A 84 -0.18 -9.38 -10.35
C TYR A 84 1.29 -9.11 -10.07
N ASN A 85 1.94 -8.48 -11.05
CA ASN A 85 3.31 -8.01 -10.97
C ASN A 85 3.33 -6.52 -11.29
N ILE A 86 3.54 -5.68 -10.29
CA ILE A 86 3.45 -4.23 -10.42
C ILE A 86 4.85 -3.63 -10.32
N PHE A 87 5.32 -2.99 -11.39
CA PHE A 87 6.50 -2.14 -11.30
C PHE A 87 6.11 -0.81 -10.65
N LEU A 88 6.86 -0.35 -9.65
CA LEU A 88 6.65 0.95 -9.03
C LEU A 88 7.65 1.97 -9.53
N HIS A 89 7.12 3.16 -9.86
CA HIS A 89 7.95 4.29 -10.22
C HIS A 89 8.36 5.04 -8.95
N PRO A 90 9.67 5.10 -8.62
CA PRO A 90 10.10 5.63 -7.33
C PRO A 90 10.05 7.16 -7.25
N CYS A 91 10.01 7.89 -8.37
CA CYS A 91 9.88 9.36 -8.34
C CYS A 91 8.44 9.85 -8.46
N LEU A 92 8.18 11.00 -7.84
CA LEU A 92 6.92 11.73 -7.89
C LEU A 92 6.79 12.57 -9.17
N ASP A 93 5.56 12.98 -9.49
CA ASP A 93 5.31 13.92 -10.58
C ASP A 93 5.76 15.34 -10.18
N ARG A 94 6.49 16.01 -11.08
CA ARG A 94 7.06 17.34 -10.83
C ARG A 94 6.00 18.40 -10.51
N ASN A 95 4.76 18.21 -10.97
CA ASN A 95 3.67 19.14 -10.72
C ASN A 95 3.15 19.10 -9.28
N LEU A 96 3.55 18.11 -8.48
CA LEU A 96 3.19 18.03 -7.05
C LEU A 96 4.02 18.98 -6.19
N ASN A 97 5.14 19.52 -6.70
CA ASN A 97 6.07 20.37 -5.93
C ASN A 97 6.63 19.69 -4.67
N VAL A 98 6.63 18.36 -4.64
CA VAL A 98 7.25 17.51 -3.62
C VAL A 98 8.22 16.58 -4.34
N ASN A 99 9.41 16.37 -3.76
CA ASN A 99 10.45 15.54 -4.34
C ASN A 99 10.73 14.33 -3.45
N ARG A 100 11.11 13.21 -4.07
CA ARG A 100 11.56 12.00 -3.37
C ARG A 100 12.99 11.68 -3.77
N GLU A 101 13.88 11.59 -2.79
CA GLU A 101 15.24 11.09 -3.00
C GLU A 101 15.21 9.56 -3.05
N CYS A 102 15.82 8.98 -4.09
CA CYS A 102 15.80 7.54 -4.32
C CYS A 102 17.23 7.00 -4.18
N THR A 103 17.43 6.06 -3.23
CA THR A 103 18.73 5.42 -3.03
C THR A 103 18.71 3.98 -3.52
N PHE A 104 19.81 3.52 -4.09
CA PHE A 104 20.00 2.17 -4.62
C PHE A 104 21.26 1.54 -3.99
N ASN A 105 21.11 0.34 -3.46
CA ASN A 105 22.23 -0.46 -2.97
C ASN A 105 22.84 -1.24 -4.13
N GLY A 106 24.14 -1.09 -4.37
CA GLY A 106 24.84 -1.76 -5.47
C GLY A 106 24.69 -3.28 -5.49
N TRP A 107 24.74 -3.95 -4.34
CA TRP A 107 24.61 -5.43 -4.28
C TRP A 107 23.18 -5.89 -4.55
N SER A 108 22.18 -5.16 -4.04
CA SER A 108 20.78 -5.47 -4.33
C SER A 108 20.47 -5.26 -5.81
N MET A 109 21.00 -4.20 -6.42
CA MET A 109 20.81 -3.96 -7.85
C MET A 109 21.53 -4.98 -8.72
N ASP A 110 22.75 -5.38 -8.37
CA ASP A 110 23.48 -6.45 -9.06
C ASP A 110 22.70 -7.78 -9.00
N PHE A 111 22.16 -8.12 -7.81
CA PHE A 111 21.31 -9.29 -7.63
C PHE A 111 20.04 -9.23 -8.49
N LEU A 112 19.31 -8.11 -8.46
CA LEU A 112 18.08 -7.93 -9.25
C LEU A 112 18.34 -8.02 -10.75
N ILE A 113 19.38 -7.34 -11.25
CA ILE A 113 19.77 -7.39 -12.66
C ILE A 113 20.19 -8.81 -13.07
N GLY A 114 20.91 -9.53 -12.20
CA GLY A 114 21.24 -10.94 -12.38
C GLY A 114 20.00 -11.83 -12.58
N HIS A 115 18.88 -11.46 -11.97
CA HIS A 115 17.57 -12.12 -12.12
C HIS A 115 16.67 -11.49 -13.18
N ARG A 116 17.25 -10.69 -14.08
CA ARG A 116 16.56 -10.04 -15.22
C ARG A 116 15.52 -8.99 -14.80
N PHE A 117 15.67 -8.40 -13.62
CA PHE A 117 14.90 -7.22 -13.25
C PHE A 117 15.23 -6.06 -14.19
N ASP A 118 14.20 -5.44 -14.77
CA ASP A 118 14.36 -4.28 -15.65
C ASP A 118 14.14 -2.98 -14.85
N VAL A 119 15.25 -2.38 -14.44
CA VAL A 119 15.26 -1.09 -13.73
C VAL A 119 14.66 0.00 -14.62
N GLY A 120 14.95 0.00 -15.92
CA GLY A 120 14.41 0.95 -16.88
C GLY A 120 12.89 0.88 -16.95
N LYS A 121 12.30 -0.32 -16.84
CA LYS A 121 10.85 -0.53 -16.80
C LYS A 121 10.19 0.14 -15.59
N ALA A 122 10.84 0.14 -14.42
CA ALA A 122 10.34 0.83 -13.23
C ALA A 122 10.23 2.36 -13.44
N PHE A 123 11.19 2.99 -14.10
CA PHE A 123 11.18 4.43 -14.37
C PHE A 123 10.38 4.83 -15.62
N SER A 124 10.29 3.97 -16.64
CA SER A 124 9.59 4.30 -17.89
C SER A 124 8.10 4.00 -17.83
N SER A 125 7.72 2.91 -17.15
CA SER A 125 6.36 2.37 -17.17
C SER A 125 5.84 1.96 -15.79
N GLY A 126 6.59 2.21 -14.71
CA GLY A 126 6.15 1.92 -13.36
C GLY A 126 4.93 2.74 -12.96
N VAL A 127 4.08 2.15 -12.13
CA VAL A 127 2.94 2.81 -11.51
C VAL A 127 3.48 3.74 -10.43
N ARG A 128 3.11 5.02 -10.49
CA ARG A 128 3.44 5.98 -9.43
C ARG A 128 2.64 5.71 -8.17
N TYR A 129 3.13 6.21 -7.05
CA TYR A 129 2.40 6.20 -5.80
C TYR A 129 2.76 7.44 -4.98
N LEU A 130 1.83 7.84 -4.14
CA LEU A 130 2.01 8.89 -3.15
C LEU A 130 1.68 8.30 -1.78
N SER A 131 2.60 8.33 -0.82
CA SER A 131 2.31 7.86 0.55
C SER A 131 1.28 8.77 1.24
N ARG A 132 0.63 8.32 2.32
CA ARG A 132 -0.31 9.19 3.06
C ARG A 132 0.36 10.47 3.55
N GLN A 133 1.60 10.36 4.06
CA GLN A 133 2.36 11.52 4.51
C GLN A 133 2.70 12.48 3.37
N GLU A 134 3.13 11.96 2.21
CA GLU A 134 3.44 12.80 1.05
C GLU A 134 2.20 13.49 0.49
N GLU A 135 1.02 12.86 0.55
CA GLU A 135 -0.25 13.49 0.18
C GLU A 135 -0.57 14.67 1.09
N VAL A 136 -0.46 14.51 2.41
CA VAL A 136 -0.64 15.60 3.37
C VAL A 136 0.32 16.76 3.07
N THR A 137 1.62 16.46 2.91
CA THR A 137 2.63 17.46 2.55
C THR A 137 2.29 18.15 1.22
N THR A 138 1.82 17.41 0.22
CA THR A 138 1.45 17.97 -1.08
C THR A 138 0.23 18.90 -0.97
N HIS A 139 -0.76 18.55 -0.14
CA HIS A 139 -1.90 19.42 0.16
C HIS A 139 -1.46 20.70 0.88
N GLU A 140 -0.57 20.60 1.87
CA GLU A 140 -0.03 21.76 2.55
C GLU A 140 0.76 22.68 1.61
N VAL A 141 1.63 22.11 0.78
CA VAL A 141 2.39 22.87 -0.21
C VAL A 141 1.46 23.55 -1.22
N ALA A 142 0.43 22.85 -1.70
CA ALA A 142 -0.59 23.44 -2.56
C ALA A 142 -1.32 24.60 -1.85
N ALA A 143 -1.73 24.41 -0.59
CA ALA A 143 -2.36 25.45 0.20
C ALA A 143 -1.46 26.68 0.34
N ARG A 144 -0.16 26.50 0.62
CA ARG A 144 0.82 27.59 0.73
C ARG A 144 1.06 28.31 -0.60
N ILE A 145 1.16 27.58 -1.71
CA ILE A 145 1.38 28.16 -3.05
C ILE A 145 0.16 28.96 -3.51
N TRP A 146 -1.03 28.46 -3.24
CA TRP A 146 -2.27 29.06 -3.71
C TRP A 146 -2.89 30.07 -2.76
N ALA A 147 -2.46 30.09 -1.49
CA ALA A 147 -2.95 31.04 -0.50
C ALA A 147 -2.93 32.47 -1.06
N PRO A 148 -4.03 33.22 -0.90
CA PRO A 148 -4.02 34.65 -1.22
C PRO A 148 -2.98 35.33 -0.32
N SER A 149 -2.12 36.18 -0.86
CA SER A 149 -1.28 37.01 0.01
C SER A 149 -2.20 37.95 0.80
N PRO A 150 -1.98 38.15 2.11
CA PRO A 150 -2.76 39.10 2.87
C PRO A 150 -2.48 40.51 2.29
N PRO A 151 -3.47 41.42 2.27
CA PRO A 151 -3.30 42.78 1.75
C PRO A 151 -2.08 43.51 2.36
N THR A 152 -1.79 43.19 3.62
CA THR A 152 -0.66 43.71 4.40
C THR A 152 0.70 43.15 4.00
N GLU A 153 0.82 42.06 3.22
CA GLU A 153 2.13 41.54 2.80
C GLU A 153 2.76 42.40 1.70
N VAL A 154 1.95 42.93 0.79
CA VAL A 154 2.40 43.91 -0.21
C VAL A 154 2.90 45.17 0.49
N GLU A 155 2.14 45.67 1.46
CA GLU A 155 2.48 46.86 2.27
C GLU A 155 3.66 46.59 3.22
N ARG A 156 3.81 45.38 3.79
CA ARG A 156 4.96 45.01 4.64
C ARG A 156 6.27 44.94 3.86
N LYS A 157 6.25 44.50 2.59
CA LYS A 157 7.44 44.46 1.71
C LYS A 157 7.73 45.82 1.04
N LEU A 158 6.82 46.78 1.19
CA LEU A 158 6.89 48.15 0.72
C LEU A 158 6.72 49.13 1.90
N PRO A 159 7.68 49.19 2.85
CA PRO A 159 7.52 49.99 4.07
C PRO A 159 7.58 51.50 3.81
N ASP A 160 8.05 51.92 2.64
CA ASP A 160 8.24 53.32 2.28
C ASP A 160 6.89 54.00 2.04
N VAL A 161 6.70 55.20 2.57
CA VAL A 161 5.43 55.96 2.47
C VAL A 161 5.01 56.16 1.01
N GLU A 162 5.97 56.41 0.13
CA GLU A 162 5.76 56.57 -1.32
C GLU A 162 5.28 55.27 -1.98
N ASP A 163 5.77 54.12 -1.53
CA ASP A 163 5.39 52.82 -2.08
C ASP A 163 3.98 52.40 -1.64
N ILE A 164 3.60 52.70 -0.39
CA ILE A 164 2.25 52.48 0.12
C ILE A 164 1.26 53.34 -0.68
N GLN A 165 1.60 54.61 -0.90
CA GLN A 165 0.79 55.52 -1.71
C GLN A 165 0.64 54.99 -3.15
N PHE A 166 1.71 54.49 -3.75
CA PHE A 166 1.66 53.88 -5.07
C PHE A 166 0.68 52.71 -5.13
N VAL A 167 0.71 51.78 -4.16
CA VAL A 167 -0.22 50.63 -4.12
C VAL A 167 -1.67 51.09 -3.97
N GLN A 168 -1.93 52.09 -3.12
CA GLN A 168 -3.26 52.69 -2.95
C GLN A 168 -3.77 53.36 -4.23
N ASP A 169 -2.91 54.11 -4.93
CA ASP A 169 -3.22 54.74 -6.21
C ASP A 169 -3.54 53.70 -7.29
N VAL A 170 -2.82 52.58 -7.30
CA VAL A 170 -3.08 51.47 -8.21
C VAL A 170 -4.44 50.82 -7.89
N ARG A 171 -4.77 50.56 -6.62
CA ARG A 171 -6.12 50.07 -6.22
C ARG A 171 -7.21 51.02 -6.68
N PHE A 172 -7.05 52.33 -6.45
CA PHE A 172 -8.01 53.34 -6.88
C PHE A 172 -8.20 53.36 -8.40
N LYS A 173 -7.11 53.30 -9.17
CA LYS A 173 -7.16 53.22 -10.64
C LYS A 173 -7.89 51.97 -11.13
N ILE A 174 -7.60 50.81 -10.54
CA ILE A 174 -8.28 49.55 -10.90
C ILE A 174 -9.78 49.63 -10.57
N ASN A 175 -10.15 50.07 -9.36
CA ASN A 175 -11.55 50.18 -8.94
C ASN A 175 -12.35 51.16 -9.81
N THR A 176 -11.77 52.32 -10.12
CA THR A 176 -12.39 53.33 -11.00
C THR A 176 -12.58 52.78 -12.41
N TRP A 177 -11.58 52.05 -12.92
CA TRP A 177 -11.67 51.40 -14.23
C TRP A 177 -12.74 50.29 -14.28
N ILE A 178 -12.88 49.49 -13.21
CA ILE A 178 -13.95 48.49 -13.07
C ILE A 178 -15.34 49.17 -13.02
N ALA A 179 -15.49 50.18 -12.18
CA ALA A 179 -16.76 50.90 -11.98
C ALA A 179 -17.22 51.66 -13.24
N GLY A 180 -16.27 52.14 -14.05
CA GLY A 180 -16.54 52.91 -15.27
C GLY A 180 -17.17 52.11 -16.42
N GLY A 181 -17.39 50.80 -16.29
CA GLY A 181 -18.19 49.97 -17.22
C GLY A 181 -17.62 49.77 -18.63
N LYS A 182 -16.65 50.58 -19.09
CA LYS A 182 -15.96 50.51 -20.39
C LYS A 182 -14.95 49.35 -20.48
N THR A 183 -15.34 48.19 -20.00
CA THR A 183 -14.47 47.00 -19.88
C THR A 183 -14.51 46.08 -21.11
N ARG A 184 -15.17 46.48 -22.21
CA ARG A 184 -15.11 45.79 -23.49
C ARG A 184 -14.09 46.47 -24.40
N GLY A 185 -12.82 46.06 -24.31
CA GLY A 185 -11.84 46.24 -25.39
C GLY A 185 -10.55 46.99 -25.05
N THR A 186 -10.46 47.77 -23.97
CA THR A 186 -9.26 48.56 -23.66
C THR A 186 -8.58 48.12 -22.35
N PRO A 187 -7.33 47.62 -22.40
CA PRO A 187 -6.54 47.30 -21.20
C PRO A 187 -6.21 48.54 -20.36
N LEU A 188 -6.11 48.38 -19.04
CA LEU A 188 -5.63 49.42 -18.11
C LEU A 188 -4.10 49.34 -17.99
N ASN A 189 -3.39 50.40 -18.36
CA ASN A 189 -1.94 50.45 -18.22
C ASN A 189 -1.54 51.18 -16.93
N ILE A 190 -0.84 50.50 -16.03
CA ILE A 190 -0.22 51.09 -14.83
C ILE A 190 1.23 51.42 -15.18
N TYR A 191 1.50 52.69 -15.45
CA TYR A 191 2.86 53.16 -15.72
C TYR A 191 3.68 53.19 -14.43
N LEU A 192 4.89 52.63 -14.50
CA LEU A 192 5.82 52.53 -13.37
C LEU A 192 6.76 53.75 -13.28
N ARG A 193 6.51 54.78 -14.11
CA ARG A 193 7.13 56.11 -14.06
C ARG A 193 6.00 57.15 -14.09
N LEU A 194 5.89 57.97 -13.06
CA LEU A 194 5.06 59.17 -13.06
C LEU A 194 6.00 60.36 -12.89
N ASP A 195 5.92 61.35 -13.78
CA ASP A 195 6.37 62.69 -13.44
C ASP A 195 5.28 63.41 -12.61
N ASN A 196 5.62 64.55 -12.00
CA ASN A 196 4.73 65.35 -11.14
C ASN A 196 3.43 65.82 -11.84
N GLU A 197 3.24 65.52 -13.13
CA GLU A 197 2.07 65.87 -13.94
C GLU A 197 1.38 64.65 -14.60
N GLY A 198 1.82 63.42 -14.31
CA GLY A 198 1.15 62.20 -14.77
C GLY A 198 1.39 61.78 -16.23
N LYS A 199 2.48 62.23 -16.86
CA LYS A 199 2.95 61.86 -18.19
C LYS A 199 4.20 60.96 -18.14
N ALA A 200 4.47 60.28 -19.27
CA ALA A 200 5.59 59.35 -19.41
C ALA A 200 6.89 60.12 -19.74
N ARG A 201 7.92 60.04 -18.89
CA ARG A 201 9.27 60.57 -19.19
C ARG A 201 10.04 59.65 -20.14
N GLN A 202 10.25 60.12 -21.38
CA GLN A 202 11.18 59.49 -22.34
C GLN A 202 12.63 59.91 -22.02
N GLY A 203 13.58 58.96 -22.03
CA GLY A 203 14.99 59.29 -22.33
C GLY A 203 16.12 58.93 -21.34
N LEU A 204 15.93 58.11 -20.30
CA LEU A 204 17.07 57.62 -19.48
C LEU A 204 16.98 56.13 -19.10
N PRO A 205 18.13 55.47 -18.81
CA PRO A 205 18.32 54.02 -18.79
C PRO A 205 17.37 53.22 -17.89
N ILE A 206 17.30 51.94 -18.21
CA ILE A 206 16.31 50.95 -17.79
C ILE A 206 16.63 50.43 -16.38
N GLU A 207 16.21 51.12 -15.33
CA GLU A 207 16.07 50.51 -14.00
C GLU A 207 14.63 50.71 -13.52
N VAL A 208 13.73 49.92 -14.09
CA VAL A 208 12.37 49.79 -13.57
C VAL A 208 12.46 49.06 -12.24
N SER A 209 12.01 49.68 -11.15
CA SER A 209 11.95 49.04 -9.83
C SER A 209 11.16 47.74 -9.93
N ALA A 210 11.87 46.61 -9.93
CA ALA A 210 11.29 45.28 -9.92
C ALA A 210 10.29 45.12 -8.75
N LYS A 211 10.49 45.90 -7.69
CA LYS A 211 9.64 46.04 -6.49
C LYS A 211 8.21 46.48 -6.84
N HIS A 212 8.03 47.58 -7.57
CA HIS A 212 6.69 48.08 -7.96
C HIS A 212 5.99 47.18 -8.96
N ARG A 213 6.75 46.60 -9.90
CA ARG A 213 6.20 45.62 -10.84
C ARG A 213 5.68 44.38 -10.11
N TRP A 214 6.47 43.85 -9.18
CA TRP A 214 6.04 42.75 -8.30
C TRP A 214 4.79 43.13 -7.52
N ALA A 215 4.74 44.33 -6.93
CA ALA A 215 3.59 44.79 -6.14
C ALA A 215 2.29 44.86 -6.96
N VAL A 216 2.33 45.41 -8.18
CA VAL A 216 1.14 45.45 -9.06
C VAL A 216 0.70 44.04 -9.45
N HIS A 217 1.64 43.15 -9.78
CA HIS A 217 1.33 41.77 -10.12
C HIS A 217 0.69 41.00 -8.94
N THR A 218 1.23 41.18 -7.74
CA THR A 218 0.72 40.58 -6.50
C THR A 218 -0.67 41.14 -6.16
N LEU A 219 -0.82 42.46 -6.15
CA LEU A 219 -2.09 43.15 -5.91
C LEU A 219 -3.21 42.67 -6.85
N VAL A 220 -2.95 42.64 -8.17
CA VAL A 220 -3.94 42.17 -9.15
C VAL A 220 -4.26 40.68 -8.97
N LYS A 221 -3.26 39.86 -8.61
CA LYS A 221 -3.44 38.42 -8.37
C LYS A 221 -4.31 38.14 -7.14
N ASP A 222 -4.16 38.93 -6.08
CA ASP A 222 -4.79 38.66 -4.78
C ASP A 222 -6.14 39.36 -4.61
N GLU A 223 -6.25 40.63 -5.00
CA GLU A 223 -7.46 41.44 -4.79
C GLU A 223 -8.40 41.45 -6.00
N TYR A 224 -7.90 41.14 -7.20
CA TYR A 224 -8.67 41.26 -8.46
C TYR A 224 -8.70 39.98 -9.31
N PRO A 225 -9.35 38.88 -8.86
CA PRO A 225 -9.34 37.60 -9.57
C PRO A 225 -9.92 37.64 -10.99
N SER A 226 -10.78 38.60 -11.33
CA SER A 226 -11.31 38.71 -12.70
C SER A 226 -10.32 39.30 -13.70
N LEU A 227 -9.15 39.77 -13.24
CA LEU A 227 -8.16 40.50 -14.01
C LEU A 227 -6.86 39.71 -14.18
N LYS A 228 -6.06 40.09 -15.18
CA LYS A 228 -4.72 39.56 -15.44
C LYS A 228 -3.76 40.73 -15.62
N ALA A 229 -2.67 40.73 -14.84
CA ALA A 229 -1.55 41.64 -15.04
C ALA A 229 -0.53 41.01 -16.01
N ARG A 230 -0.09 41.79 -17.01
CA ARG A 230 0.96 41.45 -17.98
C ARG A 230 2.05 42.52 -17.91
N GLY A 231 3.29 42.11 -17.65
CA GLY A 231 4.41 43.04 -17.62
C GLY A 231 4.78 43.49 -19.04
N MET A 232 4.91 44.81 -19.22
CA MET A 232 5.47 45.45 -20.42
C MET A 232 6.79 46.16 -20.04
N PRO A 233 7.57 46.69 -21.01
CA PRO A 233 8.80 47.43 -20.70
C PRO A 233 8.58 48.60 -19.71
N ASP A 234 7.59 49.46 -19.97
CA ASP A 234 7.37 50.71 -19.21
C ASP A 234 6.15 50.69 -18.27
N CYS A 235 5.32 49.66 -18.33
CA CYS A 235 4.08 49.57 -17.57
C CYS A 235 3.68 48.12 -17.24
N VAL A 236 2.72 47.98 -16.34
CA VAL A 236 1.98 46.72 -16.13
C VAL A 236 0.60 46.88 -16.73
N GLN A 237 0.28 46.06 -17.72
CA GLN A 237 -0.99 46.07 -18.41
C GLN A 237 -1.98 45.13 -17.72
N ILE A 238 -3.14 45.65 -17.35
CA ILE A 238 -4.21 44.94 -16.65
C ILE A 238 -5.37 44.72 -17.63
N GLU A 239 -5.68 43.45 -17.88
CA GLU A 239 -6.71 43.01 -18.82
C GLU A 239 -7.78 42.19 -18.10
N LYS A 240 -9.01 42.19 -18.61
CA LYS A 240 -9.99 41.18 -18.20
C LYS A 240 -9.49 39.81 -18.63
N ARG A 241 -9.51 38.86 -17.70
CA ARG A 241 -9.06 37.50 -17.98
C ARG A 241 -10.15 36.77 -18.78
N ASN A 242 -9.83 36.31 -19.99
CA ASN A 242 -10.68 35.37 -20.73
C ASN A 242 -10.80 34.09 -19.88
N GLY A 243 -11.98 33.83 -19.31
CA GLY A 243 -12.23 32.71 -18.40
C GLY A 243 -12.04 32.97 -16.90
N GLY A 244 -11.71 34.21 -16.47
CA GLY A 244 -11.50 34.56 -15.04
C GLY A 244 -10.24 33.94 -14.42
N ALA A 245 -9.73 34.48 -13.31
CA ALA A 245 -8.76 33.76 -12.49
C ALA A 245 -9.52 32.79 -11.59
N MET A 246 -9.08 31.54 -11.57
CA MET A 246 -9.60 30.57 -10.62
C MET A 246 -9.44 31.13 -9.21
N ARG A 247 -10.57 31.17 -8.49
CA ARG A 247 -10.60 31.51 -7.06
C ARG A 247 -9.76 30.50 -6.30
N TYR A 248 -9.27 30.88 -5.11
CA TYR A 248 -8.51 29.99 -4.23
C TYR A 248 -9.14 28.60 -4.11
N GLY A 249 -10.45 28.53 -3.83
CA GLY A 249 -11.19 27.26 -3.74
C GLY A 249 -11.11 26.40 -5.02
N GLN A 250 -11.21 27.00 -6.20
CA GLN A 250 -11.11 26.27 -7.47
C GLN A 250 -9.68 25.76 -7.72
N ARG A 251 -8.65 26.52 -7.36
CA ARG A 251 -7.25 26.07 -7.46
C ARG A 251 -6.94 24.94 -6.48
N MET A 252 -7.51 25.02 -5.29
CA MET A 252 -7.43 23.95 -4.29
C MET A 252 -8.14 22.69 -4.79
N GLU A 253 -9.32 22.82 -5.38
CA GLU A 253 -10.05 21.69 -5.96
C GLU A 253 -9.27 21.05 -7.14
N GLU A 254 -8.72 21.85 -8.04
CA GLU A 254 -7.86 21.36 -9.13
C GLU A 254 -6.60 20.67 -8.59
N SER A 255 -5.98 21.25 -7.54
CA SER A 255 -4.83 20.64 -6.88
C SER A 255 -5.20 19.32 -6.22
N SER A 256 -6.33 19.24 -5.52
CA SER A 256 -6.83 18.00 -4.93
C SER A 256 -7.13 16.94 -5.98
N LYS A 257 -7.77 17.31 -7.10
CA LYS A 257 -7.99 16.40 -8.24
C LYS A 257 -6.66 15.89 -8.81
N ARG A 258 -5.66 16.77 -8.92
CA ARG A 258 -4.32 16.39 -9.37
C ARG A 258 -3.65 15.45 -8.38
N ILE A 259 -3.69 15.73 -7.07
CA ILE A 259 -3.12 14.89 -6.03
C ILE A 259 -3.75 13.49 -6.06
N ARG A 260 -5.08 13.42 -6.11
CA ARG A 260 -5.84 12.16 -6.20
C ARG A 260 -5.44 11.27 -7.38
N ARG A 261 -5.16 11.88 -8.55
CA ARG A 261 -4.67 11.16 -9.74
C ARG A 261 -3.26 10.57 -9.54
N HIS A 262 -2.46 11.11 -8.62
CA HIS A 262 -1.09 10.67 -8.35
C HIS A 262 -0.96 9.73 -7.15
N VAL A 263 -2.03 9.53 -6.37
CA VAL A 263 -2.09 8.51 -5.31
C VAL A 263 -1.68 7.13 -5.85
N GLY A 264 -2.15 6.80 -7.05
CA GLY A 264 -1.65 5.67 -7.85
C GLY A 264 -1.76 4.32 -7.14
N PHE A 265 -0.66 3.57 -7.06
CA PHE A 265 -0.65 2.22 -6.45
C PHE A 265 -1.17 2.22 -5.00
N ARG A 266 -1.04 3.33 -4.27
CA ARG A 266 -1.56 3.41 -2.89
C ARG A 266 -3.09 3.17 -2.83
N TRP A 267 -3.86 3.34 -3.91
CA TRP A 267 -5.28 2.93 -3.91
C TRP A 267 -5.49 1.44 -3.64
N ILE A 268 -4.60 0.58 -4.15
CA ILE A 268 -4.62 -0.85 -3.84
C ILE A 268 -4.24 -1.05 -2.38
N VAL A 269 -3.26 -0.30 -1.86
CA VAL A 269 -2.86 -0.36 -0.45
C VAL A 269 -4.01 0.02 0.48
N GLU A 270 -4.71 1.12 0.19
CA GLU A 270 -5.90 1.54 0.95
C GLU A 270 -6.97 0.43 0.96
N ALA A 271 -7.17 -0.27 -0.16
CA ALA A 271 -8.10 -1.39 -0.24
C ALA A 271 -7.66 -2.60 0.61
N LEU A 272 -6.37 -2.90 0.67
CA LEU A 272 -5.84 -4.00 1.48
C LEU A 272 -5.95 -3.73 2.99
N VAL A 273 -5.75 -2.48 3.41
CA VAL A 273 -5.77 -2.10 4.84
C VAL A 273 -7.15 -1.70 5.34
N GLY A 274 -8.17 -1.64 4.47
CA GLY A 274 -9.51 -1.14 4.80
C GLY A 274 -9.58 0.38 5.00
N GLY A 275 -8.66 1.11 4.36
CA GLY A 275 -8.59 2.57 4.39
C GLY A 275 -9.63 3.24 3.48
N ASP A 276 -9.45 4.54 3.24
CA ASP A 276 -10.42 5.31 2.47
C ASP A 276 -10.08 5.32 0.97
N VAL A 277 -10.89 4.63 0.18
CA VAL A 277 -10.77 4.60 -1.29
C VAL A 277 -11.63 5.72 -1.89
N ASN A 278 -11.15 6.96 -1.80
CA ASN A 278 -11.83 8.16 -2.30
C ASN A 278 -11.71 8.33 -3.83
N LEU A 279 -12.18 7.33 -4.57
CA LEU A 279 -12.26 7.34 -6.03
C LEU A 279 -13.63 7.83 -6.51
N GLU A 280 -13.64 8.51 -7.66
CA GLU A 280 -14.86 8.99 -8.30
C GLU A 280 -15.69 7.81 -8.85
N PRO A 281 -17.04 7.88 -8.85
CA PRO A 281 -17.89 6.81 -9.36
C PRO A 281 -17.60 6.42 -10.82
N SER A 282 -17.14 7.39 -11.64
CA SER A 282 -16.74 7.13 -13.03
C SER A 282 -15.60 6.11 -13.15
N THR A 283 -14.79 5.93 -12.11
CA THR A 283 -13.70 4.94 -12.07
C THR A 283 -14.25 3.51 -12.15
N PHE A 284 -15.47 3.27 -11.66
CA PHE A 284 -16.09 1.95 -11.56
C PHE A 284 -17.11 1.67 -12.68
N GLU A 285 -17.32 2.61 -13.60
CA GLU A 285 -18.16 2.41 -14.79
C GLU A 285 -17.81 1.15 -15.60
N PRO A 286 -16.53 0.75 -15.77
CA PRO A 286 -16.19 -0.48 -16.49
C PRO A 286 -16.76 -1.77 -15.88
N LEU A 287 -17.15 -1.75 -14.60
CA LEU A 287 -17.75 -2.89 -13.91
C LEU A 287 -19.27 -2.95 -14.06
N LEU A 288 -19.93 -1.85 -14.44
CA LEU A 288 -21.40 -1.80 -14.54
C LEU A 288 -22.01 -2.86 -15.48
N PRO A 289 -21.41 -3.17 -16.66
CA PRO A 289 -21.95 -4.21 -17.54
C PRO A 289 -22.00 -5.60 -16.88
N GLU A 290 -21.22 -5.83 -15.82
CA GLU A 290 -21.20 -7.10 -15.09
C GLU A 290 -22.24 -7.19 -13.98
N VAL A 291 -22.95 -6.10 -13.70
CA VAL A 291 -24.04 -6.06 -12.73
C VAL A 291 -25.33 -6.51 -13.41
N ARG A 292 -25.96 -7.58 -12.93
CA ARG A 292 -27.23 -8.08 -13.50
C ARG A 292 -28.42 -7.13 -13.34
N ASP A 293 -28.42 -6.31 -12.29
CA ASP A 293 -29.52 -5.38 -12.00
C ASP A 293 -29.29 -4.03 -12.69
N PRO A 294 -30.08 -3.67 -13.71
CA PRO A 294 -29.91 -2.43 -14.46
C PRO A 294 -30.30 -1.17 -13.67
N LEU A 295 -30.89 -1.31 -12.47
CA LEU A 295 -31.21 -0.18 -11.60
C LEU A 295 -30.01 0.32 -10.80
N ILE A 296 -28.91 -0.43 -10.78
CA ILE A 296 -27.69 -0.07 -10.06
C ILE A 296 -26.88 0.89 -10.92
N ASP A 297 -26.73 2.12 -10.43
CA ASP A 297 -25.87 3.13 -11.04
C ASP A 297 -24.41 3.02 -10.54
N ALA A 298 -23.51 3.77 -11.19
CA ALA A 298 -22.09 3.81 -10.82
C ALA A 298 -21.87 4.21 -9.35
N LYS A 299 -22.74 5.05 -8.79
CA LYS A 299 -22.64 5.55 -7.43
C LYS A 299 -22.96 4.45 -6.43
N ALA A 300 -24.07 3.73 -6.61
CA ALA A 300 -24.46 2.60 -5.77
C ALA A 300 -23.42 1.48 -5.81
N LEU A 301 -22.88 1.16 -6.99
CA LEU A 301 -21.76 0.23 -7.15
C LEU A 301 -20.52 0.66 -6.35
N THR A 302 -20.13 1.93 -6.48
CA THR A 302 -18.97 2.50 -5.79
C THR A 302 -19.11 2.43 -4.28
N GLU A 303 -20.25 2.86 -3.73
CA GLU A 303 -20.47 2.84 -2.29
C GLU A 303 -20.55 1.41 -1.74
N ARG A 304 -21.17 0.49 -2.48
CA ARG A 304 -21.20 -0.93 -2.11
C ARG A 304 -19.81 -1.55 -2.08
N LEU A 305 -18.98 -1.26 -3.08
CA LEU A 305 -17.61 -1.74 -3.14
C LEU A 305 -16.76 -1.17 -2.00
N LYS A 306 -16.88 0.13 -1.70
CA LYS A 306 -16.18 0.76 -0.57
C LYS A 306 -16.58 0.14 0.77
N SER A 307 -17.87 -0.07 1.01
CA SER A 307 -18.34 -0.77 2.22
C SER A 307 -17.78 -2.19 2.27
N ARG A 308 -17.77 -2.90 1.14
CA ARG A 308 -17.23 -4.26 1.09
C ARG A 308 -15.73 -4.34 1.37
N LEU A 309 -14.94 -3.40 0.87
CA LEU A 309 -13.50 -3.32 1.14
C LEU A 309 -13.20 -3.06 2.62
N LYS A 310 -14.05 -2.27 3.31
CA LYS A 310 -13.93 -2.04 4.76
C LYS A 310 -14.36 -3.26 5.58
N GLU A 311 -15.44 -3.93 5.17
CA GLU A 311 -15.99 -5.12 5.84
C GLU A 311 -15.13 -6.38 5.63
N ASN A 312 -14.50 -6.52 4.46
CA ASN A 312 -13.75 -7.71 4.08
C ASN A 312 -12.27 -7.38 3.81
N ARG A 313 -11.58 -6.98 4.88
CA ARG A 313 -10.12 -6.80 4.85
C ARG A 313 -9.45 -8.17 4.66
N PRO A 314 -8.67 -8.38 3.58
CA PRO A 314 -8.11 -9.68 3.28
C PRO A 314 -7.03 -10.08 4.29
N ILE A 315 -6.87 -11.39 4.47
CA ILE A 315 -5.71 -11.96 5.15
C ILE A 315 -4.48 -11.73 4.28
N ILE A 316 -3.39 -11.24 4.87
CA ILE A 316 -2.13 -11.06 4.16
C ILE A 316 -1.26 -12.29 4.35
N VAL A 317 -0.74 -12.83 3.25
CA VAL A 317 0.14 -14.00 3.27
C VAL A 317 1.49 -13.61 2.68
N GLY A 318 2.57 -13.90 3.40
CA GLY A 318 3.93 -13.67 2.92
C GLY A 318 4.83 -14.86 3.19
N HIS A 319 6.07 -14.80 2.70
CA HIS A 319 7.11 -15.77 3.03
C HIS A 319 8.30 -15.04 3.63
N ASN A 320 8.57 -15.24 4.93
CA ASN A 320 9.61 -14.48 5.64
C ASN A 320 9.35 -12.96 5.58
N CYS A 321 8.09 -12.56 5.73
CA CYS A 321 7.61 -11.25 5.30
C CYS A 321 7.78 -10.11 6.31
N PHE A 322 8.58 -10.30 7.37
CA PHE A 322 8.82 -9.25 8.37
C PHE A 322 9.41 -7.99 7.74
N THR A 323 10.45 -8.12 6.91
CA THR A 323 11.05 -7.00 6.17
C THR A 323 10.04 -6.39 5.19
N ASP A 324 9.27 -7.21 4.48
CA ASP A 324 8.25 -6.72 3.54
C ASP A 324 7.21 -5.85 4.21
N MET A 325 6.73 -6.23 5.41
CA MET A 325 5.77 -5.43 6.17
C MET A 325 6.34 -4.06 6.58
N ILE A 326 7.62 -4.01 6.99
CA ILE A 326 8.30 -2.77 7.36
C ILE A 326 8.40 -1.83 6.15
N TYR A 327 8.87 -2.35 5.01
CA TYR A 327 8.96 -1.58 3.77
C TYR A 327 7.59 -1.13 3.28
N PHE A 328 6.60 -2.02 3.30
CA PHE A 328 5.24 -1.71 2.87
C PHE A 328 4.65 -0.56 3.69
N TYR A 329 4.75 -0.64 5.02
CA TYR A 329 4.21 0.38 5.91
C TYR A 329 4.90 1.73 5.69
N GLN A 330 6.24 1.75 5.70
CA GLN A 330 7.04 2.96 5.49
C GLN A 330 6.77 3.62 4.14
N CYS A 331 6.62 2.82 3.09
CA CYS A 331 6.47 3.30 1.72
C CYS A 331 5.10 3.94 1.46
N PHE A 332 4.02 3.38 2.03
CA PHE A 332 2.67 3.75 1.65
C PHE A 332 1.84 4.42 2.74
N LEU A 333 2.02 4.02 4.00
CA LEU A 333 1.09 4.34 5.08
C LEU A 333 1.59 5.44 5.99
N GLY A 334 2.85 5.38 6.43
CA GLY A 334 3.37 6.38 7.37
C GLY A 334 4.72 6.04 7.97
N PRO A 335 5.21 6.89 8.90
CA PRO A 335 6.49 6.68 9.56
C PRO A 335 6.47 5.45 10.47
N LEU A 336 7.58 4.73 10.53
CA LEU A 336 7.78 3.59 11.39
C LEU A 336 8.09 4.00 12.85
N PRO A 337 7.54 3.32 13.88
CA PRO A 337 7.81 3.61 15.28
C PRO A 337 9.24 3.23 15.68
N ASP A 338 9.69 3.64 16.86
CA ASP A 338 11.05 3.33 17.33
C ASP A 338 11.16 1.95 18.01
N LYS A 339 10.07 1.39 18.52
CA LYS A 339 10.09 0.06 19.14
C LYS A 339 9.44 -0.98 18.26
N VAL A 340 10.02 -2.19 18.26
CA VAL A 340 9.47 -3.32 17.50
C VAL A 340 8.09 -3.73 18.02
N ASP A 341 7.84 -3.63 19.32
CA ASP A 341 6.53 -3.95 19.91
C ASP A 341 5.44 -2.98 19.42
N GLU A 342 5.77 -1.69 19.29
CA GLU A 342 4.86 -0.68 18.73
C GLU A 342 4.61 -0.95 17.23
N PHE A 343 5.64 -1.35 16.49
CA PHE A 343 5.49 -1.75 15.08
C PHE A 343 4.59 -2.99 14.93
N ILE A 344 4.72 -3.95 15.85
CA ILE A 344 3.92 -5.17 15.87
C ILE A 344 2.43 -4.85 16.05
N SER A 345 2.11 -4.03 17.06
CA SER A 345 0.72 -3.57 17.29
C SER A 345 0.21 -2.80 16.07
N LEU A 346 1.03 -1.93 15.49
CA LEU A 346 0.68 -1.15 14.31
C LEU A 346 0.35 -2.02 13.09
N ILE A 347 1.13 -3.08 12.85
CA ILE A 347 0.84 -4.04 11.77
C ILE A 347 -0.42 -4.85 12.07
N HIS A 348 -0.65 -5.23 13.34
CA HIS A 348 -1.88 -5.93 13.73
C HIS A 348 -3.14 -5.08 13.50
N GLU A 349 -3.08 -3.78 13.82
CA GLU A 349 -4.15 -2.83 13.51
C GLU A 349 -4.34 -2.67 11.99
N THR A 350 -3.24 -2.65 11.25
CA THR A 350 -3.20 -2.45 9.78
C THR A 350 -3.67 -3.68 8.98
N PHE A 351 -3.46 -4.89 9.50
CA PHE A 351 -3.90 -6.14 8.88
C PHE A 351 -4.49 -7.09 9.93
N PRO A 352 -5.77 -7.47 9.81
CA PRO A 352 -6.41 -8.29 10.85
C PRO A 352 -5.67 -9.61 11.10
N ILE A 353 -5.23 -10.25 10.01
CA ILE A 353 -4.46 -11.49 10.05
C ILE A 353 -3.33 -11.43 9.03
N VAL A 354 -2.12 -11.72 9.50
CA VAL A 354 -0.93 -11.95 8.67
C VAL A 354 -0.44 -13.39 8.85
N ILE A 355 -0.14 -14.07 7.75
CA ILE A 355 0.46 -15.42 7.74
C ILE A 355 1.84 -15.36 7.13
N ASP A 356 2.84 -15.82 7.88
CA ASP A 356 4.17 -16.10 7.36
C ASP A 356 4.29 -17.59 7.01
N THR A 357 4.34 -17.89 5.72
CA THR A 357 4.45 -19.28 5.22
C THR A 357 5.76 -19.95 5.60
N LYS A 358 6.82 -19.18 5.90
CA LYS A 358 8.06 -19.74 6.41
C LYS A 358 7.87 -20.24 7.83
N TYR A 359 7.25 -19.43 8.69
CA TYR A 359 6.90 -19.86 10.05
C TYR A 359 5.96 -21.07 10.03
N LEU A 360 4.92 -21.01 9.19
CA LEU A 360 3.98 -22.11 8.99
C LEU A 360 4.67 -23.42 8.57
N ALA A 361 5.78 -23.33 7.85
CA ALA A 361 6.55 -24.49 7.38
C ALA A 361 7.62 -25.00 8.37
N ASP A 362 8.04 -24.20 9.35
CA ASP A 362 9.24 -24.45 10.18
C ASP A 362 8.94 -25.09 11.55
N GLN A 363 7.67 -25.31 11.91
CA GLN A 363 7.30 -25.80 13.26
C GLN A 363 7.51 -27.31 13.50
N ASP A 364 7.77 -28.14 12.48
CA ASP A 364 8.19 -29.54 12.68
C ASP A 364 8.68 -30.20 11.37
N TRP A 365 9.98 -30.04 11.03
CA TRP A 365 10.60 -30.76 9.89
C TRP A 365 11.86 -31.51 10.33
N ASP A 366 11.76 -32.83 10.40
CA ASP A 366 12.89 -33.74 10.64
C ASP A 366 14.07 -33.46 9.68
N ALA A 367 15.28 -33.38 10.25
CA ALA A 367 16.60 -33.37 9.63
C ALA A 367 17.12 -32.04 9.03
N VAL A 368 18.01 -31.39 9.80
CA VAL A 368 19.42 -31.00 9.51
C VAL A 368 19.82 -30.40 8.14
N ASN A 369 19.06 -30.47 7.05
CA ASN A 369 19.45 -29.91 5.74
C ASN A 369 18.25 -29.63 4.80
N SER A 370 17.15 -29.19 5.38
CA SER A 370 15.94 -28.88 4.64
C SER A 370 15.83 -27.37 4.44
N SER A 371 16.22 -26.87 3.27
CA SER A 371 16.00 -25.47 2.90
C SER A 371 14.50 -25.13 3.01
N THR A 372 14.18 -24.09 3.79
CA THR A 372 12.84 -23.48 3.89
C THR A 372 12.66 -22.34 2.89
N ALA A 373 13.59 -22.17 1.95
CA ALA A 373 13.42 -21.25 0.84
C ALA A 373 12.15 -21.59 0.07
N LEU A 374 11.42 -20.56 -0.36
CA LEU A 374 10.12 -20.65 -1.00
C LEU A 374 10.07 -21.66 -2.15
N GLU A 375 11.09 -21.67 -3.02
CA GLU A 375 11.15 -22.60 -4.15
C GLU A 375 11.25 -24.06 -3.70
N GLU A 376 12.07 -24.35 -2.69
CA GLU A 376 12.26 -25.69 -2.15
C GLU A 376 11.02 -26.16 -1.38
N LEU A 377 10.37 -25.26 -0.65
CA LEU A 377 9.07 -25.53 -0.02
C LEU A 377 8.04 -25.93 -1.08
N THR A 378 7.93 -25.15 -2.15
CA THR A 378 6.99 -25.41 -3.25
C THR A 378 7.27 -26.75 -3.94
N LYS A 379 8.55 -27.09 -4.22
CA LYS A 379 8.94 -28.39 -4.80
C LYS A 379 8.52 -29.57 -3.93
N LYS A 380 8.60 -29.45 -2.61
CA LYS A 380 8.13 -30.48 -1.67
C LYS A 380 6.61 -30.63 -1.71
N LEU A 381 5.90 -29.51 -1.79
CA LEU A 381 4.43 -29.48 -1.85
C LEU A 381 3.88 -29.83 -3.24
N ALA A 382 4.72 -29.94 -4.26
CA ALA A 382 4.29 -30.07 -5.65
C ALA A 382 3.39 -31.29 -5.91
N LYS A 383 3.65 -32.42 -5.23
CA LYS A 383 2.90 -33.67 -5.41
C LYS A 383 1.59 -33.74 -4.62
N ILE A 384 1.33 -32.79 -3.72
CA ILE A 384 0.04 -32.70 -3.02
C ILE A 384 -1.03 -32.23 -4.03
N ARG A 385 -2.08 -33.03 -4.21
CA ARG A 385 -3.14 -32.79 -5.23
C ARG A 385 -4.25 -31.87 -4.76
N THR A 386 -4.35 -31.66 -3.44
CA THR A 386 -5.36 -30.86 -2.78
C THR A 386 -4.72 -29.65 -2.08
N PRO A 387 -5.42 -28.52 -1.93
CA PRO A 387 -6.69 -28.21 -2.58
C PRO A 387 -6.47 -28.03 -4.10
N ARG A 388 -7.55 -28.04 -4.88
CA ARG A 388 -7.44 -27.76 -6.32
C ARG A 388 -7.17 -26.27 -6.50
N ILE A 389 -6.12 -25.94 -7.27
CA ILE A 389 -5.72 -24.56 -7.54
C ILE A 389 -5.80 -24.33 -9.05
N ALA A 390 -6.51 -23.27 -9.42
CA ALA A 390 -6.59 -22.78 -10.79
C ALA A 390 -5.98 -21.38 -10.87
N ILE A 391 -5.31 -21.09 -11.99
CA ILE A 391 -4.87 -19.75 -12.33
C ILE A 391 -5.82 -19.22 -13.39
N GLU A 392 -6.25 -17.97 -13.22
CA GLU A 392 -7.16 -17.34 -14.17
C GLU A 392 -6.49 -17.21 -15.56
N HIS A 393 -7.23 -17.46 -16.63
CA HIS A 393 -6.66 -17.64 -17.97
C HIS A 393 -5.87 -16.43 -18.48
N THR A 394 -6.30 -15.21 -18.14
CA THR A 394 -5.57 -13.97 -18.49
C THR A 394 -4.26 -13.80 -17.71
N PHE A 395 -4.05 -14.59 -16.66
CA PHE A 395 -2.87 -14.57 -15.77
C PHE A 395 -1.87 -15.70 -16.06
N SER A 396 -1.96 -16.33 -17.22
CA SER A 396 -1.17 -17.52 -17.59
C SER A 396 0.35 -17.33 -17.75
N LYS A 397 0.89 -16.10 -17.56
CA LYS A 397 2.34 -15.78 -17.63
C LYS A 397 3.20 -16.81 -16.89
N TYR A 398 2.83 -17.10 -15.64
CA TYR A 398 3.61 -17.94 -14.73
C TYR A 398 3.39 -19.44 -14.88
N LEU A 399 2.42 -19.85 -15.69
CA LEU A 399 2.26 -21.26 -16.06
C LEU A 399 3.29 -21.71 -17.09
N ARG A 400 3.76 -20.78 -17.94
CA ARG A 400 4.65 -21.09 -19.07
C ARG A 400 6.11 -20.76 -18.79
N LYS A 401 6.37 -19.84 -17.86
CA LYS A 401 7.71 -19.32 -17.58
C LYS A 401 7.94 -19.18 -16.09
N ARG A 402 9.05 -19.74 -15.62
CA ARG A 402 9.55 -19.54 -14.25
C ARG A 402 10.33 -18.24 -14.20
N ASN A 403 9.90 -17.33 -13.34
CA ASN A 403 10.55 -16.05 -13.09
C ASN A 403 10.88 -15.96 -11.60
N VAL A 404 11.81 -16.78 -11.13
CA VAL A 404 12.26 -16.72 -9.72
C VAL A 404 12.86 -15.35 -9.46
N HIS A 405 12.60 -14.76 -8.28
CA HIS A 405 13.03 -13.39 -7.95
C HIS A 405 12.36 -12.33 -8.85
N GLU A 406 11.08 -12.58 -9.18
CA GLU A 406 10.14 -11.58 -9.66
C GLU A 406 8.95 -11.63 -8.71
N ALA A 407 8.62 -10.50 -8.07
CA ALA A 407 7.67 -10.48 -6.96
C ALA A 407 6.31 -11.10 -7.32
N GLY A 408 5.81 -10.87 -8.54
CA GLY A 408 4.56 -11.47 -9.01
C GLY A 408 4.57 -13.01 -9.06
N TYR A 409 5.73 -13.61 -9.34
CA TYR A 409 5.89 -15.07 -9.32
C TYR A 409 6.05 -15.59 -7.89
N ASP A 410 6.84 -14.90 -7.06
CA ASP A 410 7.13 -15.33 -5.69
C ASP A 410 5.90 -15.16 -4.78
N SER A 411 5.08 -14.12 -4.97
CA SER A 411 3.75 -14.01 -4.33
C SER A 411 2.80 -15.16 -4.74
N MET A 412 2.86 -15.62 -6.00
CA MET A 412 2.05 -16.76 -6.47
C MET A 412 2.50 -18.06 -5.81
N LEU A 413 3.81 -18.30 -5.74
CA LEU A 413 4.36 -19.47 -5.04
C LEU A 413 4.01 -19.43 -3.55
N THR A 414 4.05 -18.25 -2.94
CA THR A 414 3.64 -18.02 -1.54
C THR A 414 2.16 -18.38 -1.32
N ALA A 415 1.27 -17.96 -2.22
CA ALA A 415 -0.15 -18.35 -2.16
C ALA A 415 -0.34 -19.87 -2.27
N ILE A 416 0.35 -20.52 -3.20
CA ILE A 416 0.28 -21.97 -3.40
C ILE A 416 0.84 -22.70 -2.16
N ALA A 417 1.96 -22.24 -1.62
CA ALA A 417 2.58 -22.81 -0.43
C ALA A 417 1.59 -22.76 0.73
N PHE A 418 1.01 -21.59 1.00
CA PHE A 418 0.00 -21.41 2.05
C PHE A 418 -1.21 -22.34 1.88
N LEU A 419 -1.82 -22.37 0.69
CA LEU A 419 -2.99 -23.22 0.44
C LEU A 419 -2.70 -24.70 0.70
N LYS A 420 -1.54 -25.18 0.25
CA LYS A 420 -1.16 -26.59 0.40
C LYS A 420 -0.75 -26.92 1.83
N THR A 421 -0.04 -26.04 2.53
CA THR A 421 0.36 -26.28 3.92
C THR A 421 -0.85 -26.20 4.85
N ALA A 422 -1.65 -25.14 4.77
CA ALA A 422 -2.80 -24.92 5.66
C ALA A 422 -3.86 -26.02 5.57
N THR A 423 -4.04 -26.65 4.41
CA THR A 423 -4.97 -27.78 4.23
C THR A 423 -4.44 -29.12 4.72
N HIS A 424 -3.13 -29.26 4.89
CA HIS A 424 -2.49 -30.56 5.15
C HIS A 424 -1.73 -30.63 6.46
N ILE A 425 -1.58 -29.52 7.18
CA ILE A 425 -0.95 -29.51 8.48
C ILE A 425 -1.78 -30.36 9.46
N GLU A 426 -1.17 -31.42 10.00
CA GLU A 426 -1.82 -32.34 10.94
C GLU A 426 -1.80 -31.77 12.37
N GLU A 427 -2.64 -32.31 13.26
CA GLU A 427 -2.58 -32.02 14.70
C GLU A 427 -1.15 -32.30 15.21
N GLY A 428 -0.46 -31.25 15.67
CA GLY A 428 0.97 -31.29 16.00
C GLY A 428 1.91 -30.65 14.98
N GLY A 429 1.41 -30.00 13.93
CA GLY A 429 2.22 -29.13 13.05
C GLY A 429 2.96 -29.84 11.92
N LYS A 430 2.71 -31.15 11.73
CA LYS A 430 3.42 -31.96 10.74
C LYS A 430 2.74 -31.90 9.38
N LEU A 431 3.52 -31.60 8.35
CA LEU A 431 3.09 -31.74 6.96
C LEU A 431 3.18 -33.22 6.54
N PRO A 432 2.27 -33.72 5.69
CA PRO A 432 2.32 -35.09 5.23
C PRO A 432 3.60 -35.35 4.44
N LYS A 433 4.19 -36.52 4.65
CA LYS A 433 5.41 -36.96 3.96
C LYS A 433 5.15 -37.12 2.45
N GLY A 434 5.29 -36.03 1.71
CA GLY A 434 5.21 -36.01 0.25
C GLY A 434 6.55 -36.34 -0.38
N MET A 435 6.54 -37.08 -1.49
CA MET A 435 7.75 -37.20 -2.31
C MET A 435 8.03 -35.83 -2.96
N ARG A 436 9.28 -35.38 -2.97
CA ARG A 436 9.68 -34.16 -3.71
C ARG A 436 9.29 -34.29 -5.19
N GLY A 437 8.78 -33.22 -5.78
CA GLY A 437 8.42 -33.15 -7.19
C GLY A 437 8.98 -31.89 -7.85
N HIS A 438 8.85 -31.81 -9.18
CA HIS A 438 9.13 -30.58 -9.90
C HIS A 438 7.91 -29.65 -9.85
N ILE A 439 8.15 -28.34 -9.85
CA ILE A 439 7.09 -27.31 -9.87
C ILE A 439 6.14 -27.51 -11.05
N GLU A 440 6.64 -27.94 -12.21
CA GLU A 440 5.84 -28.29 -13.41
C GLU A 440 4.87 -29.45 -13.20
N HIS A 441 5.09 -30.29 -12.18
CA HIS A 441 4.18 -31.38 -11.83
C HIS A 441 3.02 -30.90 -10.96
N MET A 442 3.02 -29.63 -10.51
CA MET A 442 1.86 -29.07 -9.85
C MET A 442 0.69 -29.10 -10.82
N SER A 443 -0.38 -29.76 -10.39
CA SER A 443 -1.64 -29.83 -11.15
C SER A 443 -2.38 -28.48 -11.08
N LEU A 444 -1.79 -27.43 -11.64
CA LEU A 444 -2.42 -26.13 -11.81
C LEU A 444 -3.31 -26.18 -13.05
N ARG A 445 -4.57 -25.81 -12.90
CA ARG A 445 -5.52 -25.72 -14.02
C ARG A 445 -5.62 -24.28 -14.49
N LEU A 446 -5.90 -24.10 -15.78
CA LEU A 446 -6.44 -22.83 -16.26
C LEU A 446 -7.94 -22.84 -15.97
N ALA A 447 -8.42 -21.83 -15.27
CA ALA A 447 -9.86 -21.66 -15.10
C ALA A 447 -10.50 -21.35 -16.47
N SER A 448 -11.64 -21.98 -16.76
CA SER A 448 -12.55 -21.48 -17.80
C SER A 448 -13.08 -20.11 -17.38
N ALA A 449 -13.56 -19.28 -18.31
CA ALA A 449 -14.18 -17.99 -17.97
C ALA A 449 -15.25 -18.20 -16.88
N LEU A 450 -15.03 -17.64 -15.69
CA LEU A 450 -15.85 -17.81 -14.49
C LEU A 450 -16.68 -16.55 -14.21
N THR A 451 -17.76 -16.73 -13.45
CA THR A 451 -18.67 -15.70 -12.94
C THR A 451 -17.95 -14.48 -12.37
N ASN A 452 -18.35 -13.29 -12.80
CA ASN A 452 -17.70 -12.05 -12.40
C ASN A 452 -17.98 -11.69 -10.93
N PRO A 453 -16.93 -11.36 -10.13
CA PRO A 453 -17.08 -11.05 -8.70
C PRO A 453 -17.96 -9.83 -8.42
N VAL A 454 -18.17 -8.98 -9.44
CA VAL A 454 -19.10 -7.84 -9.38
C VAL A 454 -20.51 -8.29 -8.97
N GLN A 455 -20.94 -9.48 -9.40
CA GLN A 455 -22.26 -10.00 -9.07
C GLN A 455 -22.42 -10.35 -7.58
N ASP A 456 -21.33 -10.70 -6.89
CA ASP A 456 -21.35 -11.04 -5.46
C ASP A 456 -21.62 -9.81 -4.59
N LEU A 457 -21.39 -8.59 -5.10
CA LEU A 457 -21.76 -7.34 -4.42
C LEU A 457 -23.29 -7.13 -4.37
N PHE A 458 -24.00 -7.67 -5.37
CA PHE A 458 -25.44 -7.50 -5.59
C PHE A 458 -26.12 -8.84 -5.87
N PRO A 459 -26.15 -9.75 -4.88
CA PRO A 459 -26.87 -11.00 -5.05
C PRO A 459 -28.36 -10.72 -5.30
N SER A 460 -28.87 -11.18 -6.44
CA SER A 460 -30.30 -11.15 -6.74
C SER A 460 -31.04 -11.88 -5.62
N LYS A 461 -32.10 -11.28 -5.06
CA LYS A 461 -32.98 -11.90 -4.06
C LYS A 461 -33.62 -13.17 -4.65
N GLY A 462 -32.93 -14.32 -4.55
CA GLY A 462 -33.50 -15.66 -4.67
C GLY A 462 -34.30 -15.99 -3.41
N PRO A 463 -35.21 -16.99 -3.45
CA PRO A 463 -36.35 -17.03 -2.56
C PRO A 463 -35.90 -17.01 -1.10
N ILE A 464 -36.46 -16.04 -0.39
CA ILE A 464 -36.43 -15.93 1.06
C ILE A 464 -36.74 -17.33 1.61
N ARG A 465 -35.71 -18.04 2.09
CA ARG A 465 -35.94 -19.03 3.13
C ARG A 465 -36.49 -18.22 4.29
N ARG A 466 -37.80 -18.31 4.48
CA ARG A 466 -38.52 -17.73 5.62
C ARG A 466 -37.70 -17.99 6.89
N ARG A 467 -37.00 -16.97 7.36
CA ARG A 467 -36.66 -16.81 8.77
C ARG A 467 -37.64 -15.76 9.28
N GLY A 468 -38.18 -16.01 10.47
CA GLY A 468 -39.36 -15.38 11.04
C GLY A 468 -39.30 -13.84 11.13
N PRO A 469 -40.44 -13.22 11.49
CA PRO A 469 -40.66 -11.80 11.29
C PRO A 469 -39.83 -11.00 12.29
N PHE A 470 -38.94 -10.14 11.83
CA PHE A 470 -38.66 -8.84 12.43
C PHE A 470 -37.80 -8.02 11.45
N TYR A 471 -38.17 -6.76 11.27
CA TYR A 471 -37.58 -5.72 10.41
C TYR A 471 -38.14 -5.56 8.98
N ASP A 472 -39.42 -5.17 8.91
CA ASP A 472 -39.86 -4.04 8.09
C ASP A 472 -39.28 -2.74 8.71
N PHE A 473 -38.53 -1.94 7.96
CA PHE A 473 -38.95 -0.81 7.11
C PHE A 473 -38.96 0.52 7.92
N PHE A 474 -38.35 1.54 7.33
CA PHE A 474 -38.28 2.91 7.84
C PHE A 474 -39.63 3.40 8.36
N ASP A 475 -39.69 3.95 9.58
CA ASP A 475 -40.34 5.24 9.86
C ASP A 475 -40.12 5.69 11.32
N ILE A 476 -40.28 7.00 11.45
CA ILE A 476 -39.81 7.96 12.46
C ILE A 476 -40.72 8.03 13.71
N GLU A 477 -40.13 8.56 14.80
CA GLU A 477 -40.70 9.41 15.86
C GLU A 477 -40.77 8.89 17.32
N ASP A 478 -39.98 9.60 18.15
CA ASP A 478 -40.18 10.05 19.53
C ASP A 478 -40.00 9.18 20.81
N GLU A 479 -39.27 9.85 21.72
CA GLU A 479 -39.21 9.85 23.19
C GLU A 479 -38.38 8.83 24.01
N GLU A 480 -37.30 9.39 24.56
CA GLU A 480 -36.68 9.24 25.89
C GLU A 480 -36.71 7.89 26.64
N GLN A 481 -35.52 7.31 26.86
CA GLN A 481 -34.81 7.30 28.17
C GLN A 481 -33.52 6.48 28.04
N GLY A 482 -32.38 7.09 28.41
CA GLY A 482 -31.08 6.40 28.48
C GLY A 482 -31.03 5.34 29.59
N PRO A 483 -30.03 4.44 29.56
CA PRO A 483 -28.70 4.85 30.00
C PRO A 483 -27.50 4.27 29.22
N GLN A 484 -26.43 5.07 29.26
CA GLN A 484 -24.99 4.77 29.20
C GLN A 484 -24.44 3.96 28.02
N ALA A 485 -23.73 4.72 27.17
CA ALA A 485 -22.88 4.25 26.09
C ALA A 485 -21.70 3.43 26.63
N GLU A 486 -21.66 2.15 26.27
CA GLU A 486 -20.41 1.46 26.01
C GLU A 486 -20.11 1.64 24.51
N GLU A 487 -18.96 2.25 24.19
CA GLU A 487 -18.47 2.31 22.82
C GLU A 487 -18.25 0.88 22.29
N PRO A 488 -18.76 0.51 21.11
CA PRO A 488 -18.45 -0.80 20.55
C PRO A 488 -17.03 -0.75 19.99
N VAL A 489 -16.12 -1.46 20.65
CA VAL A 489 -14.82 -1.83 20.10
C VAL A 489 -15.06 -2.65 18.83
N LEU A 490 -14.89 -2.01 17.68
CA LEU A 490 -15.15 -2.59 16.37
C LEU A 490 -13.98 -3.49 15.93
N GLN A 491 -13.84 -4.68 16.52
CA GLN A 491 -13.00 -5.74 15.94
C GLN A 491 -13.80 -6.44 14.82
N THR A 492 -13.76 -5.88 13.61
CA THR A 492 -14.37 -6.49 12.42
C THR A 492 -13.52 -7.68 11.96
N SER A 493 -13.94 -8.91 12.28
CA SER A 493 -13.38 -10.11 11.67
C SER A 493 -13.63 -10.11 10.15
N PRO A 494 -12.68 -10.57 9.31
CA PRO A 494 -12.89 -10.67 7.87
C PRO A 494 -14.12 -11.51 7.55
N LEU A 495 -14.98 -11.00 6.67
CA LEU A 495 -16.15 -11.75 6.19
C LEU A 495 -15.76 -12.99 5.37
N ALA A 496 -14.60 -12.95 4.72
CA ALA A 496 -14.04 -14.11 4.03
C ALA A 496 -13.44 -15.12 5.02
N LEU A 497 -13.65 -16.41 4.74
CA LEU A 497 -13.28 -17.55 5.59
C LEU A 497 -13.95 -17.60 6.98
N ALA A 498 -14.89 -16.70 7.28
CA ALA A 498 -15.73 -16.78 8.46
C ALA A 498 -16.47 -18.14 8.52
N ASP A 499 -16.60 -18.69 9.72
CA ASP A 499 -17.44 -19.87 9.91
C ASP A 499 -18.92 -19.49 9.75
N THR A 500 -19.51 -19.95 8.66
CA THR A 500 -20.91 -19.68 8.32
C THR A 500 -21.86 -20.75 8.89
N GLY A 501 -21.34 -21.76 9.59
CA GLY A 501 -22.10 -22.93 10.05
C GLY A 501 -22.64 -23.81 8.92
N SER A 502 -22.16 -23.61 7.68
CA SER A 502 -22.56 -24.40 6.53
C SER A 502 -21.92 -25.79 6.56
N LYS A 503 -22.76 -26.83 6.71
CA LYS A 503 -22.31 -28.23 6.72
C LYS A 503 -21.46 -28.61 5.50
N GLU A 504 -21.83 -28.11 4.32
CA GLU A 504 -21.09 -28.37 3.08
C GLU A 504 -19.67 -27.79 3.13
N ILE A 505 -19.53 -26.59 3.69
CA ILE A 505 -18.23 -25.96 3.87
C ILE A 505 -17.40 -26.74 4.89
N THR A 506 -17.99 -27.13 6.01
CA THR A 506 -17.30 -27.93 7.04
C THR A 506 -16.80 -29.26 6.47
N GLU A 507 -17.63 -29.94 5.68
CA GLU A 507 -17.26 -31.19 5.01
C GLU A 507 -16.13 -30.98 3.99
N LYS A 508 -16.16 -29.88 3.21
CA LYS A 508 -15.08 -29.53 2.28
C LYS A 508 -13.75 -29.23 2.99
N VAL A 509 -13.79 -28.62 4.19
CA VAL A 509 -12.59 -28.43 5.03
C VAL A 509 -12.07 -29.77 5.54
N GLN A 510 -12.94 -30.65 6.07
CA GLN A 510 -12.56 -31.99 6.54
C GLN A 510 -11.94 -32.85 5.42
N ASN A 511 -12.45 -32.72 4.20
CA ASN A 511 -11.94 -33.40 3.01
C ASN A 511 -10.70 -32.72 2.38
N LYS A 512 -10.06 -31.77 3.07
CA LYS A 512 -8.85 -31.03 2.63
C LYS A 512 -9.02 -30.29 1.30
N LEU A 513 -10.26 -29.93 0.94
CA LEU A 513 -10.57 -29.13 -0.25
C LEU A 513 -10.48 -27.63 0.05
N PHE A 514 -10.74 -27.23 1.30
CA PHE A 514 -10.59 -25.86 1.77
C PHE A 514 -9.68 -25.76 2.99
N ILE A 515 -9.02 -24.61 3.13
CA ILE A 515 -8.25 -24.26 4.33
C ILE A 515 -9.17 -24.12 5.56
N PRO A 516 -8.64 -24.27 6.79
CA PRO A 516 -9.41 -24.09 8.02
C PRO A 516 -10.14 -22.73 8.07
N ARG A 517 -11.37 -22.72 8.59
CA ARG A 517 -12.14 -21.48 8.79
C ARG A 517 -11.62 -20.66 9.97
N LEU A 518 -11.86 -19.35 9.93
CA LEU A 518 -11.51 -18.44 11.01
C LEU A 518 -12.13 -18.91 12.34
N GLY A 519 -11.38 -18.78 13.43
CA GLY A 519 -11.75 -19.27 14.75
C GLY A 519 -11.30 -20.71 15.06
N SER A 520 -10.77 -21.45 14.07
CA SER A 520 -10.12 -22.75 14.32
C SER A 520 -8.74 -22.58 14.99
N GLU A 521 -8.26 -23.63 15.67
CA GLU A 521 -6.95 -23.64 16.35
C GLU A 521 -5.80 -23.27 15.40
N PHE A 522 -5.92 -23.60 14.11
CA PHE A 522 -4.98 -23.21 13.07
C PHE A 522 -4.66 -21.70 13.11
N TRP A 523 -5.67 -20.85 13.20
CA TRP A 523 -5.47 -19.39 13.17
C TRP A 523 -4.88 -18.85 14.47
N HIS A 524 -5.17 -19.49 15.61
CA HIS A 524 -4.53 -19.15 16.89
C HIS A 524 -3.03 -19.52 16.91
N THR A 525 -2.69 -20.63 16.25
CA THR A 525 -1.32 -21.14 16.22
C THR A 525 -0.47 -20.43 15.16
N TYR A 526 -1.01 -20.16 13.98
CA TYR A 526 -0.22 -19.66 12.84
C TYR A 526 -0.56 -18.22 12.42
N GLY A 527 -1.73 -17.72 12.79
CA GLY A 527 -2.12 -16.33 12.54
C GLY A 527 -1.26 -15.36 13.34
N ASN A 528 -0.89 -14.25 12.71
CA ASN A 528 -0.16 -13.15 13.33
C ASN A 528 1.18 -13.58 13.95
N ARG A 529 1.85 -14.53 13.31
CA ARG A 529 3.18 -15.01 13.70
C ARG A 529 4.16 -14.81 12.56
N LEU A 530 5.14 -13.94 12.78
CA LEU A 530 6.14 -13.58 11.76
C LEU A 530 7.52 -14.14 12.10
N CYS A 531 8.22 -14.66 11.10
CA CYS A 531 9.61 -15.05 11.23
C CYS A 531 10.48 -13.80 11.15
N ALA A 532 11.05 -13.36 12.28
CA ALA A 532 11.86 -12.14 12.31
C ALA A 532 13.28 -12.36 11.77
N PHE A 533 13.85 -13.54 11.95
CA PHE A 533 15.21 -13.85 11.52
C PHE A 533 15.19 -14.89 10.41
N ALA A 534 15.75 -14.53 9.26
CA ALA A 534 16.05 -15.50 8.21
C ALA A 534 17.19 -16.42 8.68
N ALA A 535 16.84 -17.53 9.35
CA ALA A 535 17.69 -18.66 9.68
C ALA A 535 19.17 -18.34 10.03
N PHE A 536 19.46 -18.15 11.32
CA PHE A 536 20.80 -18.44 11.84
C PHE A 536 20.78 -19.76 12.60
N GLU A 537 21.48 -20.75 12.04
CA GLU A 537 21.98 -21.90 12.78
C GLU A 537 23.11 -21.43 13.73
N ARG A 538 22.97 -21.72 15.02
CA ARG A 538 23.98 -22.46 15.82
C ARG A 538 23.57 -22.62 17.28
N THR A 539 23.87 -23.81 17.77
CA THR A 539 23.77 -24.34 19.12
C THR A 539 24.53 -23.52 20.16
N VAL A 540 23.98 -23.34 21.37
CA VAL A 540 24.77 -23.03 22.58
C VAL A 540 24.19 -23.75 23.80
N TYR A 541 25.08 -24.46 24.51
CA TYR A 541 24.84 -25.13 25.78
C TYR A 541 24.68 -24.13 26.93
N LEU A 542 23.76 -24.41 27.86
CA LEU A 542 23.66 -23.72 29.14
C LEU A 542 23.99 -24.69 30.28
N GLY A 543 25.24 -24.62 30.74
CA GLY A 543 25.69 -25.19 32.00
C GLY A 543 26.89 -24.37 32.51
N PRO A 544 27.01 -24.11 33.82
CA PRO A 544 27.99 -23.19 34.37
C PRO A 544 29.41 -23.71 34.14
N THR A 545 30.28 -22.84 33.60
CA THR A 545 31.72 -23.08 33.54
C THR A 545 32.30 -23.02 34.96
N GLU A 546 32.38 -24.15 35.65
CA GLU A 546 33.23 -24.26 36.83
C GLU A 546 34.69 -24.25 36.38
N LYS A 547 35.45 -23.28 36.91
CA LYS A 547 36.90 -23.18 36.71
C LYS A 547 37.57 -24.42 37.32
N PRO A 548 38.53 -25.08 36.64
CA PRO A 548 39.19 -26.23 37.24
C PRO A 548 40.10 -25.78 38.39
N VAL A 549 39.80 -26.26 39.59
CA VAL A 549 40.72 -26.24 40.73
C VAL A 549 41.72 -27.38 40.54
N ASN A 550 43.00 -27.03 40.56
CA ASN A 550 44.12 -27.97 40.57
C ASN A 550 44.04 -28.91 41.79
N VAL A 551 43.88 -30.21 41.56
CA VAL A 551 44.27 -31.24 42.52
C VAL A 551 45.00 -32.36 41.77
N MET A 552 46.29 -32.51 42.07
CA MET A 552 47.10 -33.66 41.69
C MET A 552 46.60 -34.92 42.39
N LYS A 553 46.41 -36.03 41.66
CA LYS A 553 46.87 -37.39 42.05
C LYS A 553 46.70 -38.44 40.93
N LYS A 554 47.87 -38.89 40.46
CA LYS A 554 48.34 -40.24 40.07
C LYS A 554 47.38 -41.36 39.55
N THR A 555 47.88 -41.96 38.45
CA THR A 555 47.99 -43.41 38.06
C THR A 555 46.83 -44.17 37.39
N GLU A 556 47.04 -44.41 36.08
CA GLU A 556 46.90 -45.65 35.28
C GLU A 556 45.52 -46.28 34.91
N PRO A 557 45.46 -47.07 33.78
CA PRO A 557 44.39 -46.96 32.77
C PRO A 557 43.48 -48.20 32.59
N ASN A 558 42.47 -48.02 31.71
CA ASN A 558 41.53 -49.00 31.12
C ASN A 558 40.36 -49.36 32.07
N ASP A 559 39.08 -49.41 31.68
CA ASP A 559 38.44 -49.64 30.38
C ASP A 559 36.93 -49.30 30.47
N VAL A 560 36.27 -49.08 29.31
CA VAL A 560 34.81 -49.15 29.06
C VAL A 560 33.84 -48.12 29.71
N ASN A 561 33.47 -47.06 28.95
CA ASN A 561 32.10 -46.74 28.51
C ASN A 561 32.07 -45.36 27.81
N ARG A 562 31.95 -45.36 26.47
CA ARG A 562 31.60 -44.14 25.71
C ARG A 562 30.07 -44.09 25.59
N GLU A 563 29.41 -43.43 26.52
CA GLU A 563 28.09 -42.87 26.25
C GLU A 563 28.26 -41.75 25.22
N ALA A 564 27.68 -41.95 24.03
CA ALA A 564 27.59 -40.93 23.01
C ALA A 564 26.58 -39.87 23.48
N ASN A 565 27.09 -38.72 23.93
CA ASN A 565 26.27 -37.52 24.10
C ASN A 565 25.65 -37.15 22.73
N HIS A 566 24.35 -37.38 22.59
CA HIS A 566 23.58 -36.83 21.48
C HIS A 566 23.40 -35.32 21.70
N GLU A 567 24.17 -34.51 20.97
CA GLU A 567 23.89 -33.08 20.78
C GLU A 567 22.53 -32.91 20.08
N LYS A 568 21.51 -32.45 20.82
CA LYS A 568 20.29 -31.88 20.22
C LYS A 568 20.54 -30.40 19.91
N VAL A 569 20.76 -30.11 18.64
CA VAL A 569 20.72 -28.74 18.10
C VAL A 569 19.25 -28.27 18.14
N VAL A 570 18.90 -27.39 19.07
CA VAL A 570 17.60 -26.70 19.05
C VAL A 570 17.77 -25.43 18.23
N LYS A 571 17.12 -25.38 17.06
CA LYS A 571 17.00 -24.15 16.25
C LYS A 571 15.85 -23.33 16.82
N THR A 572 16.12 -22.21 17.47
CA THR A 572 15.09 -21.23 17.84
C THR A 572 15.25 -19.98 17.00
N GLY A 573 14.43 -19.80 15.97
CA GLY A 573 14.22 -18.47 15.38
C GLY A 573 13.46 -17.60 16.38
N VAL A 574 13.71 -16.28 16.40
CA VAL A 574 12.86 -15.38 17.19
C VAL A 574 11.55 -15.20 16.44
N LEU A 575 10.47 -15.57 17.12
CA LEU A 575 9.11 -15.45 16.65
C LEU A 575 8.53 -14.12 17.12
N ILE A 576 7.94 -13.37 16.21
CA ILE A 576 7.11 -12.22 16.54
C ILE A 576 5.67 -12.69 16.62
N ARG A 577 5.00 -12.33 17.72
CA ARG A 577 3.56 -12.51 17.87
C ARG A 577 2.91 -11.14 17.78
N LEU A 578 1.97 -10.96 16.86
CA LEU A 578 1.11 -9.78 16.82
C LEU A 578 -0.12 -10.09 17.69
N ASP A 579 -0.11 -9.59 18.93
CA ASP A 579 -1.20 -9.69 19.90
C ASP A 579 -1.96 -8.37 20.02
#